data_AF-A0A7Y2J9D2-F1
#
_entry.id   AF-A0A7Y2J9D2-F1
#
_cell.length_a   1.000
_cell.length_b   1.000
_cell.length_c   1.000
_cell.angle_alpha   90.00
_cell.angle_beta   90.00
_cell.angle_gamma   90.00
#
_symmetry.space_group_name_H-M   'P 1'
#
loop_
_entity.id
_entity.type
_entity.pdbx_description
1 polymer ?
#
loop_
_entity_poly.entity_id
_entity_poly.type
_entity_poly.pdbx_seq_one_letter_code
_entity_poly.pdbx_strand_id
1 'polypeptide(L)'
;AARTILEKAFEQDSLPIYEQIIYQTDLFLDRLQDNFQVDSEQRITQFFRQEISPLFYHLLSVGKYTDEITSYFNEIDEKLDVLYKHRKDYDDTISLINRKMSELLDDKQIEAQEMYPHFYERYKTDGVEHNLYIGESITKDENFNKIFLYNLRLWQLQAMIEMENAYYQMQPNFPVNLDVASMILVFNQPLSISFRMDEKHFDVDGTYNARYEIVKKRVDKAYIKGTTKRITEKGKISIVYSQKQDEVEYLRYVNFLQSKNYLDQDVEIVELEDLQAVTGLKAIRVSVLYHKDDKDQEVFTYEDLMKELNA
;
A
#
# COMPACT_ATOMS: atom_id res chain seq x y z
N ALA A 1 -31.23 3.05 2.56
CA ALA A 1 -31.99 4.07 3.31
C ALA A 1 -32.94 4.86 2.40
N ALA A 2 -32.42 5.71 1.49
CA ALA A 2 -33.26 6.58 0.65
C ALA A 2 -34.36 5.83 -0.16
N ARG A 3 -34.00 4.74 -0.83
CA ARG A 3 -34.93 3.87 -1.57
C ARG A 3 -36.11 3.39 -0.72
N THR A 4 -35.86 2.92 0.49
CA THR A 4 -36.89 2.42 1.41
C THR A 4 -37.88 3.50 1.84
N ILE A 5 -37.40 4.75 2.01
CA ILE A 5 -38.27 5.90 2.32
C ILE A 5 -39.16 6.21 1.10
N LEU A 6 -38.60 6.16 -0.11
CA LEU A 6 -39.34 6.40 -1.36
C LEU A 6 -40.37 5.29 -1.66
N GLU A 7 -40.05 4.03 -1.39
CA GLU A 7 -41.00 2.92 -1.55
C GLU A 7 -42.21 3.11 -0.62
N LYS A 8 -41.99 3.44 0.65
CA LYS A 8 -43.06 3.80 1.59
C LYS A 8 -43.87 5.01 1.10
N ALA A 9 -43.19 6.02 0.55
CA ALA A 9 -43.86 7.20 0.00
C ALA A 9 -44.75 6.86 -1.19
N PHE A 10 -44.29 5.98 -2.08
CA PHE A 10 -45.03 5.54 -3.27
C PHE A 10 -46.24 4.65 -2.94
N GLU A 11 -46.13 3.80 -1.91
CA GLU A 11 -47.25 2.98 -1.43
C GLU A 11 -48.41 3.83 -0.87
N GLN A 12 -48.11 4.96 -0.24
CA GLN A 12 -49.13 5.86 0.30
C GLN A 12 -49.63 6.88 -0.72
N ASP A 13 -48.70 7.46 -1.48
CA ASP A 13 -48.97 8.46 -2.50
C ASP A 13 -48.33 7.98 -3.81
N SER A 14 -49.11 7.37 -4.69
CA SER A 14 -48.65 6.79 -5.96
C SER A 14 -48.29 7.85 -7.01
N LEU A 15 -47.37 8.75 -6.66
CA LEU A 15 -46.87 9.80 -7.53
C LEU A 15 -45.82 9.22 -8.49
N PRO A 16 -45.93 9.47 -9.80
CA PRO A 16 -44.97 8.97 -10.79
C PRO A 16 -43.52 9.39 -10.53
N ILE A 17 -43.31 10.53 -9.86
CA ILE A 17 -41.97 11.02 -9.53
C ILE A 17 -41.23 10.09 -8.54
N TYR A 18 -41.93 9.45 -7.61
CA TYR A 18 -41.31 8.51 -6.66
C TYR A 18 -40.88 7.24 -7.37
N GLU A 19 -41.73 6.70 -8.26
CA GLU A 19 -41.42 5.55 -9.11
C GLU A 19 -40.19 5.84 -9.99
N GLN A 20 -40.12 7.03 -10.60
CA GLN A 20 -38.97 7.45 -11.40
C GLN A 20 -37.67 7.45 -10.58
N ILE A 21 -37.68 8.03 -9.38
CA ILE A 21 -36.49 8.15 -8.53
C ILE A 21 -36.06 6.77 -7.99
N ILE A 22 -37.01 5.89 -7.65
CA ILE A 22 -36.72 4.50 -7.28
C ILE A 22 -36.05 3.79 -8.46
N TYR A 23 -36.63 3.87 -9.66
CA TYR A 23 -36.06 3.27 -10.87
C TYR A 23 -34.64 3.80 -11.16
N GLN A 24 -34.41 5.11 -11.03
CA GLN A 24 -33.07 5.69 -11.19
C GLN A 24 -32.09 5.18 -10.12
N THR A 25 -32.55 5.01 -8.88
CA THR A 25 -31.74 4.44 -7.79
C THR A 25 -31.33 3.00 -8.12
N ASP A 26 -32.26 2.19 -8.62
CA ASP A 26 -32.00 0.80 -9.03
C ASP A 26 -30.99 0.74 -10.19
N LEU A 27 -31.10 1.63 -11.19
CA LEU A 27 -30.10 1.73 -12.27
C LEU A 27 -28.70 2.09 -11.75
N PHE A 28 -28.59 2.93 -10.72
CA PHE A 28 -27.29 3.21 -10.10
C PHE A 28 -26.76 1.99 -9.36
N LEU A 29 -27.60 1.26 -8.63
CA LEU A 29 -27.20 0.04 -7.92
C LEU A 29 -26.71 -1.05 -8.88
N ASP A 30 -27.42 -1.29 -9.98
CA ASP A 30 -27.03 -2.26 -11.01
C ASP A 30 -25.67 -1.89 -11.64
N ARG A 31 -25.49 -0.61 -11.98
CA ARG A 31 -24.21 -0.12 -12.54
C ARG A 31 -23.05 -0.26 -11.56
N LEU A 32 -23.29 -0.04 -10.27
CA LEU A 32 -22.26 -0.21 -9.23
C LEU A 32 -21.83 -1.67 -9.10
N GLN A 33 -22.72 -2.63 -9.35
CA GLN A 33 -22.39 -4.06 -9.36
C GLN A 33 -21.60 -4.48 -10.60
N ASP A 34 -21.98 -3.97 -11.77
CA ASP A 34 -21.41 -4.43 -13.05
C ASP A 34 -20.14 -3.66 -13.47
N ASN A 35 -20.07 -2.34 -13.26
CA ASN A 35 -18.95 -1.53 -13.72
C ASN A 35 -18.82 -0.17 -13.00
N PHE A 36 -17.98 -0.11 -11.97
CA PHE A 36 -17.64 1.13 -11.29
C PHE A 36 -16.68 1.99 -12.14
N GLN A 37 -17.21 3.05 -12.77
CA GLN A 37 -16.43 4.02 -13.53
C GLN A 37 -15.94 5.18 -12.67
N VAL A 38 -14.86 5.84 -13.09
CA VAL A 38 -14.21 6.96 -12.35
C VAL A 38 -15.17 8.09 -12.01
N ASP A 39 -16.18 8.36 -12.86
CA ASP A 39 -17.17 9.42 -12.65
C ASP A 39 -18.46 8.95 -11.96
N SER A 40 -18.56 7.66 -11.59
CA SER A 40 -19.76 7.10 -10.96
C SER A 40 -20.07 7.79 -9.64
N GLU A 41 -19.07 8.00 -8.79
CA GLU A 41 -19.22 8.68 -7.50
C GLU A 41 -19.77 10.11 -7.68
N GLN A 42 -19.25 10.84 -8.68
CA GLN A 42 -19.72 12.20 -8.97
C GLN A 42 -21.18 12.20 -9.44
N ARG A 43 -21.55 11.31 -10.35
CA ARG A 43 -22.93 11.21 -10.87
C ARG A 43 -23.92 10.83 -9.77
N ILE A 44 -23.56 9.86 -8.93
CA ILE A 44 -24.40 9.44 -7.80
C ILE A 44 -24.56 10.60 -6.82
N THR A 45 -23.46 11.25 -6.43
CA THR A 45 -23.49 12.40 -5.53
C THR A 45 -24.40 13.52 -6.07
N GLN A 46 -24.30 13.81 -7.37
CA GLN A 46 -25.16 14.79 -8.02
C GLN A 46 -26.63 14.38 -7.99
N PHE A 47 -26.95 13.12 -8.27
CA PHE A 47 -28.32 12.60 -8.20
C PHE A 47 -28.92 12.76 -6.79
N PHE A 48 -28.15 12.39 -5.76
CA PHE A 48 -28.59 12.58 -4.37
C PHE A 48 -28.84 14.05 -4.04
N ARG A 49 -27.95 14.97 -4.45
CA ARG A 49 -28.10 16.40 -4.18
C ARG A 49 -29.23 17.07 -4.97
N GLN A 50 -29.48 16.65 -6.21
CA GLN A 50 -30.43 17.31 -7.11
C GLN A 50 -31.83 16.73 -7.06
N GLU A 51 -31.97 15.43 -6.81
CA GLU A 51 -33.27 14.74 -6.84
C GLU A 51 -33.72 14.30 -5.44
N ILE A 52 -32.85 13.60 -4.69
CA ILE A 52 -33.22 13.00 -3.39
C ILE A 52 -33.35 14.05 -2.29
N SER A 53 -32.33 14.88 -2.08
CA SER A 53 -32.31 15.86 -0.98
C SER A 53 -33.46 16.88 -1.09
N PRO A 54 -33.75 17.50 -2.25
CA PRO A 54 -34.87 18.45 -2.36
C PRO A 54 -36.22 17.79 -2.11
N LEU A 55 -36.42 16.55 -2.57
CA LEU A 55 -37.63 15.79 -2.29
C LEU A 55 -37.78 15.50 -0.78
N PHE A 56 -36.70 15.11 -0.12
CA PHE A 56 -36.73 14.82 1.31
C PHE A 56 -36.98 16.09 2.14
N TYR A 57 -36.40 17.23 1.77
CA TYR A 57 -36.74 18.52 2.37
C TYR A 57 -38.21 18.90 2.15
N HIS A 58 -38.77 18.63 0.97
CA HIS A 58 -40.19 18.86 0.72
C HIS A 58 -41.08 17.96 1.61
N LEU A 59 -40.78 16.66 1.70
CA LEU A 59 -41.51 15.71 2.55
C LEU A 59 -41.46 16.11 4.03
N LEU A 60 -40.30 16.57 4.52
CA LEU A 60 -40.18 17.16 5.86
C LEU A 60 -41.06 18.40 6.03
N SER A 61 -41.10 19.30 5.05
CA SER A 61 -41.88 20.54 5.11
C SER A 61 -43.39 20.30 5.20
N VAL A 62 -43.88 19.18 4.65
CA VAL A 62 -45.28 18.77 4.72
C VAL A 62 -45.57 17.80 5.88
N GLY A 63 -44.58 17.53 6.74
CA GLY A 63 -44.73 16.69 7.93
C GLY A 63 -44.85 15.19 7.65
N LYS A 64 -44.35 14.70 6.52
CA LYS A 64 -44.37 13.28 6.14
C LYS A 64 -43.00 12.61 6.36
N TYR A 65 -43.01 11.39 6.88
CA TYR A 65 -41.81 10.54 7.07
C TYR A 65 -40.69 11.23 7.86
N THR A 66 -41.07 12.07 8.84
CA THR A 66 -40.14 12.97 9.52
C THR A 66 -39.05 12.23 10.26
N ASP A 67 -39.39 11.15 10.95
CA ASP A 67 -38.44 10.39 11.75
C ASP A 67 -37.44 9.64 10.85
N GLU A 68 -37.92 9.00 9.79
CA GLU A 68 -37.05 8.27 8.84
C GLU A 68 -36.13 9.21 8.05
N ILE A 69 -36.66 10.34 7.57
CA ILE A 69 -35.85 11.31 6.81
C ILE A 69 -34.85 12.00 7.73
N THR A 70 -35.23 12.33 8.97
CA THR A 70 -34.29 12.90 9.95
C THR A 70 -33.18 11.91 10.30
N SER A 71 -33.52 10.63 10.51
CA SER A 71 -32.52 9.58 10.71
C SER A 71 -31.57 9.45 9.53
N TYR A 72 -32.09 9.53 8.29
CA TYR A 72 -31.27 9.51 7.09
C TYR A 72 -30.28 10.68 7.03
N PHE A 73 -30.72 11.91 7.31
CA PHE A 73 -29.83 13.07 7.31
C PHE A 73 -28.82 13.04 8.46
N ASN A 74 -29.16 12.47 9.61
CA ASN A 74 -28.22 12.29 10.73
C ASN A 74 -27.06 11.34 10.40
N GLU A 75 -27.22 10.46 9.41
CA GLU A 75 -26.14 9.60 8.92
C GLU A 75 -25.21 10.32 7.93
N ILE A 76 -25.65 11.45 7.36
CA ILE A 76 -24.89 12.27 6.41
C ILE A 76 -24.00 13.27 7.16
N ASP A 77 -22.75 13.42 6.73
CA ASP A 77 -21.83 14.36 7.36
C ASP A 77 -22.23 15.81 7.03
N GLU A 78 -22.50 16.62 8.06
CA GLU A 78 -22.96 18.01 7.95
C GLU A 78 -22.02 18.92 7.13
N LYS A 79 -20.73 18.59 7.01
CA LYS A 79 -19.74 19.43 6.30
C LYS A 79 -19.64 19.09 4.81
N LEU A 80 -19.93 17.86 4.44
CA LEU A 80 -19.68 17.36 3.08
C LEU A 80 -20.97 17.08 2.30
N ASP A 81 -22.13 17.05 2.96
CA ASP A 81 -23.44 16.80 2.33
C ASP A 81 -23.45 15.48 1.53
N VAL A 82 -22.71 14.49 2.04
CA VAL A 82 -22.64 13.10 1.57
C VAL A 82 -22.33 12.15 2.73
N LEU A 83 -22.71 10.87 2.58
CA LEU A 83 -22.41 9.79 3.52
C LEU A 83 -20.88 9.54 3.56
N TYR A 84 -20.16 10.32 4.39
CA TYR A 84 -18.70 10.32 4.42
C TYR A 84 -18.09 9.33 5.43
N LYS A 85 -18.92 8.62 6.21
CA LYS A 85 -18.45 7.75 7.30
C LYS A 85 -17.44 6.68 6.86
N HIS A 86 -17.80 5.86 5.88
CA HIS A 86 -16.92 4.76 5.43
C HIS A 86 -15.65 5.25 4.74
N ARG A 87 -15.72 6.37 4.02
CA ARG A 87 -14.55 6.99 3.40
C ARG A 87 -13.61 7.56 4.45
N LYS A 88 -14.16 8.22 5.47
CA LYS A 88 -13.40 8.70 6.62
C LYS A 88 -12.73 7.55 7.37
N ASP A 89 -13.46 6.48 7.67
CA ASP A 89 -12.91 5.30 8.36
C ASP A 89 -11.74 4.70 7.56
N TYR A 90 -11.84 4.67 6.22
CA TYR A 90 -10.76 4.26 5.33
C TYR A 90 -9.56 5.22 5.35
N ASP A 91 -9.79 6.53 5.17
CA ASP A 91 -8.75 7.56 5.16
C ASP A 91 -8.00 7.62 6.50
N ASP A 92 -8.73 7.53 7.61
CA ASP A 92 -8.19 7.49 8.97
C ASP A 92 -7.35 6.22 9.19
N THR A 93 -7.81 5.08 8.67
CA THR A 93 -7.06 3.81 8.73
C THR A 93 -5.74 3.89 7.96
N ILE A 94 -5.75 4.36 6.71
CA ILE A 94 -4.52 4.56 5.91
C ILE A 94 -3.57 5.53 6.59
N SER A 95 -4.10 6.65 7.08
CA SER A 95 -3.29 7.67 7.75
C SER A 95 -2.60 7.12 8.99
N LEU A 96 -3.30 6.28 9.75
CA LEU A 96 -2.78 5.62 10.95
C LEU A 96 -1.70 4.59 10.60
N ILE A 97 -1.96 3.70 9.63
CA ILE A 97 -0.99 2.71 9.14
C ILE A 97 0.28 3.42 8.67
N ASN A 98 0.15 4.39 7.76
CA ASN A 98 1.31 5.07 7.18
C ASN A 98 2.10 5.84 8.23
N ARG A 99 1.43 6.44 9.23
CA ARG A 99 2.13 7.07 10.36
C ARG A 99 2.95 6.04 11.15
N LYS A 100 2.35 4.92 11.53
CA LYS A 100 3.03 3.89 12.34
C LYS A 100 4.18 3.22 11.60
N MET A 101 3.99 2.89 10.33
CA MET A 101 5.03 2.34 9.46
C MET A 101 6.18 3.33 9.26
N SER A 102 5.88 4.62 9.13
CA SER A 102 6.89 5.67 9.01
C SER A 102 7.69 5.86 10.30
N GLU A 103 7.01 5.90 11.46
CA GLU A 103 7.65 6.00 12.78
C GLU A 103 8.63 4.83 12.99
N LEU A 104 8.18 3.60 12.74
CA LEU A 104 9.02 2.40 12.86
C LEU A 104 10.26 2.45 11.95
N LEU A 105 10.09 2.85 10.69
CA LEU A 105 11.22 2.98 9.76
C LEU A 105 12.18 4.08 10.16
N ASP A 106 11.67 5.24 10.58
CA ASP A 106 12.49 6.38 10.97
C ASP A 106 13.35 6.04 12.21
N ASP A 107 12.79 5.29 13.17
CA ASP A 107 13.53 4.78 14.32
C ASP A 107 14.61 3.76 13.90
N LYS A 108 14.24 2.77 13.07
CA LYS A 108 15.17 1.74 12.61
C LYS A 108 16.32 2.28 11.76
N GLN A 109 16.07 3.29 10.93
CA GLN A 109 17.12 3.80 10.05
C GLN A 109 18.23 4.49 10.84
N ILE A 110 17.96 4.99 12.06
CA ILE A 110 18.99 5.54 12.94
C ILE A 110 20.02 4.45 13.29
N GLU A 111 19.55 3.25 13.66
CA GLU A 111 20.42 2.09 13.93
C GLU A 111 21.21 1.68 12.68
N ALA A 112 20.57 1.71 11.51
CA ALA A 112 21.24 1.40 10.24
C ALA A 112 22.35 2.41 9.91
N GLN A 113 22.18 3.69 10.26
CA GLN A 113 23.21 4.71 10.03
C GLN A 113 24.43 4.55 10.93
N GLU A 114 24.30 3.89 12.08
CA GLU A 114 25.45 3.51 12.91
C GLU A 114 26.31 2.43 12.23
N MET A 115 25.70 1.57 11.40
CA MET A 115 26.41 0.52 10.67
C MET A 115 27.30 1.10 9.56
N TYR A 116 26.76 2.04 8.79
CA TYR A 116 27.52 2.86 7.82
C TYR A 116 26.71 4.11 7.42
N PRO A 117 27.32 5.30 7.35
CA PRO A 117 26.60 6.52 6.96
C PRO A 117 26.03 6.38 5.53
N HIS A 118 24.75 6.68 5.38
CA HIS A 118 24.06 6.56 4.10
C HIS A 118 22.94 7.61 4.02
N PHE A 119 22.46 7.89 2.81
CA PHE A 119 21.31 8.77 2.60
C PHE A 119 20.03 7.94 2.62
N TYR A 120 19.10 8.32 3.50
CA TYR A 120 17.79 7.71 3.63
C TYR A 120 16.72 8.65 3.08
N GLU A 121 15.88 8.12 2.20
CA GLU A 121 14.79 8.84 1.56
C GLU A 121 13.49 8.07 1.76
N ARG A 122 12.44 8.74 2.27
CA ARG A 122 11.12 8.14 2.50
C ARG A 122 10.04 8.91 1.77
N TYR A 123 9.14 8.17 1.13
CA TYR A 123 7.94 8.69 0.47
C TYR A 123 6.69 8.19 1.18
N LYS A 124 5.70 9.06 1.32
CA LYS A 124 4.38 8.72 1.88
C LYS A 124 3.30 9.11 0.89
N THR A 125 2.60 8.11 0.38
CA THR A 125 1.40 8.27 -0.46
C THR A 125 0.22 7.58 0.24
N ASP A 126 -0.46 6.69 -0.46
CA ASP A 126 -1.33 5.64 0.07
C ASP A 126 -0.56 4.52 0.80
N GLY A 127 0.75 4.39 0.58
CA GLY A 127 1.65 3.52 1.36
C GLY A 127 2.91 4.25 1.86
N VAL A 128 3.86 3.47 2.38
CA VAL A 128 5.19 3.94 2.79
C VAL A 128 6.24 3.24 1.92
N GLU A 129 7.06 4.04 1.25
CA GLU A 129 8.20 3.59 0.45
C GLU A 129 9.48 4.24 0.99
N HIS A 130 10.61 3.54 0.95
CA HIS A 130 11.90 4.13 1.28
C HIS A 130 13.00 3.64 0.34
N ASN A 131 14.02 4.49 0.14
CA ASN A 131 15.23 4.20 -0.61
C ASN A 131 16.46 4.53 0.25
N LEU A 132 17.50 3.71 0.11
CA LEU A 132 18.80 3.92 0.75
C LEU A 132 19.84 4.11 -0.34
N TYR A 133 20.65 5.16 -0.21
CA TYR A 133 21.80 5.37 -1.08
C TYR A 133 23.06 5.30 -0.22
N ILE A 134 23.96 4.39 -0.59
CA ILE A 134 25.21 4.13 0.13
C ILE A 134 26.39 4.13 -0.85
N GLY A 135 27.51 4.72 -0.46
CA GLY A 135 28.76 4.71 -1.22
C GLY A 135 29.70 5.85 -0.81
N GLU A 136 30.94 5.79 -1.28
CA GLU A 136 31.99 6.80 -0.99
C GLU A 136 31.61 8.21 -1.45
N SER A 137 30.73 8.34 -2.44
CA SER A 137 30.27 9.66 -2.91
C SER A 137 29.25 10.32 -1.97
N ILE A 138 28.71 9.57 -1.01
CA ILE A 138 27.72 10.05 -0.03
C ILE A 138 28.39 10.36 1.30
N THR A 139 29.37 9.54 1.68
CA THR A 139 30.15 9.74 2.90
C THR A 139 31.39 10.58 2.60
N LYS A 140 31.99 11.19 3.62
CA LYS A 140 33.29 11.87 3.47
C LYS A 140 34.47 10.92 3.73
N ASP A 141 34.18 9.66 3.98
CA ASP A 141 35.13 8.66 4.44
C ASP A 141 35.52 7.72 3.30
N GLU A 142 36.81 7.59 3.02
CA GLU A 142 37.37 6.70 1.99
C GLU A 142 37.52 5.25 2.52
N ASN A 143 36.45 4.69 3.08
CA ASN A 143 36.46 3.37 3.71
C ASN A 143 35.29 2.48 3.28
N PHE A 144 34.56 2.85 2.22
CA PHE A 144 33.43 2.06 1.77
C PHE A 144 33.88 0.67 1.30
N ASN A 145 33.12 -0.33 1.73
CA ASN A 145 33.26 -1.69 1.28
C ASN A 145 31.87 -2.25 0.98
N LYS A 146 31.76 -3.08 -0.06
CA LYS A 146 30.50 -3.74 -0.44
C LYS A 146 29.85 -4.53 0.69
N ILE A 147 30.61 -4.95 1.71
CA ILE A 147 30.05 -5.58 2.90
C ILE A 147 28.99 -4.71 3.59
N PHE A 148 29.15 -3.38 3.61
CA PHE A 148 28.16 -2.47 4.18
C PHE A 148 26.88 -2.42 3.35
N LEU A 149 27.00 -2.50 2.02
CA LEU A 149 25.84 -2.62 1.13
C LEU A 149 25.07 -3.92 1.39
N TYR A 150 25.77 -5.05 1.50
CA TYR A 150 25.12 -6.33 1.81
C TYR A 150 24.49 -6.34 3.20
N ASN A 151 25.12 -5.68 4.17
CA ASN A 151 24.55 -5.50 5.51
C ASN A 151 23.27 -4.65 5.47
N LEU A 152 23.25 -3.54 4.73
CA LEU A 152 22.04 -2.73 4.57
C LEU A 152 20.93 -3.47 3.83
N ARG A 153 21.24 -4.34 2.86
CA ARG A 153 20.22 -5.18 2.18
C ARG A 153 19.56 -6.17 3.13
N LEU A 154 20.37 -6.85 3.95
CA LEU A 154 19.85 -7.77 4.96
C LEU A 154 19.04 -7.01 6.02
N TRP A 155 19.51 -5.84 6.45
CA TRP A 155 18.77 -4.94 7.34
C TRP A 155 17.43 -4.52 6.71
N GLN A 156 17.41 -4.13 5.43
CA GLN A 156 16.18 -3.70 4.76
C GLN A 156 15.13 -4.82 4.71
N LEU A 157 15.55 -6.06 4.44
CA LEU A 157 14.65 -7.21 4.47
C LEU A 157 14.10 -7.47 5.87
N GLN A 158 14.92 -7.35 6.91
CA GLN A 158 14.48 -7.47 8.31
C GLN A 158 13.50 -6.35 8.68
N ALA A 159 13.81 -5.10 8.34
CA ALA A 159 12.94 -3.96 8.58
C ALA A 159 11.56 -4.15 7.93
N MET A 160 11.51 -4.68 6.70
CA MET A 160 10.24 -5.00 6.03
C MET A 160 9.44 -6.10 6.77
N ILE A 161 10.12 -7.14 7.30
CA ILE A 161 9.46 -8.19 8.10
C ILE A 161 8.90 -7.63 9.41
N GLU A 162 9.65 -6.75 10.07
CA GLU A 162 9.21 -6.12 11.31
C GLU A 162 8.05 -5.14 11.08
N MET A 163 8.06 -4.40 9.97
CA MET A 163 6.91 -3.60 9.55
C MET A 163 5.66 -4.46 9.32
N GLU A 164 5.80 -5.58 8.62
CA GLU A 164 4.69 -6.52 8.38
C GLU A 164 4.14 -7.08 9.71
N ASN A 165 5.02 -7.44 10.64
CA ASN A 165 4.66 -7.88 11.99
C ASN A 165 3.92 -6.81 12.79
N ALA A 166 4.47 -5.60 12.85
CA ALA A 166 3.85 -4.48 13.54
C ALA A 166 2.46 -4.18 12.96
N TYR A 167 2.34 -4.20 11.62
CA TYR A 167 1.05 -4.06 10.95
C TYR A 167 0.05 -5.14 11.39
N TYR A 168 0.46 -6.41 11.34
CA TYR A 168 -0.41 -7.53 11.70
C TYR A 168 -0.93 -7.45 13.14
N GLN A 169 -0.10 -6.99 14.08
CA GLN A 169 -0.50 -6.78 15.47
C GLN A 169 -1.50 -5.63 15.65
N MET A 170 -1.40 -4.58 14.82
CA MET A 170 -2.31 -3.43 14.86
C MET A 170 -3.63 -3.68 14.12
N GLN A 171 -3.65 -4.57 13.13
CA GLN A 171 -4.78 -4.82 12.23
C GLN A 171 -6.14 -4.97 12.97
N PRO A 172 -6.25 -5.72 14.09
CA PRO A 172 -7.53 -5.93 14.77
C PRO A 172 -8.16 -4.65 15.35
N ASN A 173 -7.40 -3.57 15.49
CA ASN A 173 -7.85 -2.31 16.10
C ASN A 173 -8.29 -1.26 15.07
N PHE A 174 -8.20 -1.56 13.77
CA PHE A 174 -8.55 -0.59 12.74
C PHE A 174 -10.05 -0.54 12.46
N PRO A 175 -10.61 0.66 12.16
CA PRO A 175 -11.98 0.82 11.71
C PRO A 175 -12.31 -0.02 10.47
N VAL A 176 -11.33 -0.21 9.59
CA VAL A 176 -11.43 -0.98 8.35
C VAL A 176 -10.32 -2.02 8.31
N ASN A 177 -10.69 -3.27 8.03
CA ASN A 177 -9.73 -4.34 7.75
C ASN A 177 -9.16 -4.16 6.35
N LEU A 178 -8.03 -3.46 6.27
CA LEU A 178 -7.21 -3.42 5.07
C LEU A 178 -6.26 -4.62 5.07
N ASP A 179 -5.71 -4.93 3.90
CA ASP A 179 -4.59 -5.85 3.73
C ASP A 179 -3.41 -5.05 3.19
N VAL A 180 -2.21 -5.34 3.67
CA VAL A 180 -0.96 -4.78 3.14
C VAL A 180 -0.25 -5.82 2.30
N ALA A 181 0.55 -5.36 1.35
CA ALA A 181 1.37 -6.22 0.53
C ALA A 181 2.78 -5.63 0.45
N SER A 182 3.77 -6.43 0.84
CA SER A 182 5.15 -5.99 1.00
C SER A 182 6.01 -6.38 -0.20
N MET A 183 6.83 -5.44 -0.66
CA MET A 183 7.67 -5.62 -1.84
C MET A 183 9.01 -4.93 -1.70
N ILE A 184 10.06 -5.58 -2.20
CA ILE A 184 11.40 -5.01 -2.37
C ILE A 184 11.73 -5.07 -3.85
N LEU A 185 12.07 -3.92 -4.45
CA LEU A 185 12.61 -3.86 -5.80
C LEU A 185 14.14 -3.82 -5.72
N VAL A 186 14.78 -4.89 -6.15
CA VAL A 186 16.24 -5.02 -6.14
C VAL A 186 16.84 -4.33 -7.36
N PHE A 187 17.68 -3.34 -7.11
CA PHE A 187 18.45 -2.66 -8.13
C PHE A 187 19.92 -2.55 -7.71
N ASN A 188 20.79 -3.33 -8.39
CA ASN A 188 22.19 -3.52 -8.00
C ASN A 188 23.18 -2.74 -8.90
N GLN A 189 22.70 -1.78 -9.70
CA GLN A 189 23.54 -0.94 -10.54
C GLN A 189 23.81 0.40 -9.84
N PRO A 190 25.07 0.90 -9.83
CA PRO A 190 25.36 2.24 -9.35
C PRO A 190 24.53 3.27 -10.11
N LEU A 191 23.88 4.16 -9.37
CA LEU A 191 23.10 5.26 -9.90
C LEU A 191 23.92 6.54 -9.81
N SER A 192 23.91 7.33 -10.89
CA SER A 192 24.35 8.72 -10.83
C SER A 192 23.18 9.54 -10.26
N ILE A 193 23.39 10.16 -9.11
CA ILE A 193 22.40 11.01 -8.45
C ILE A 193 22.93 12.44 -8.38
N SER A 194 22.06 13.41 -8.66
CA SER A 194 22.33 14.83 -8.46
C SER A 194 21.39 15.39 -7.41
N PHE A 195 21.92 16.19 -6.49
CA PHE A 195 21.08 16.84 -5.49
C PHE A 195 20.52 18.14 -6.06
N ARG A 196 19.20 18.21 -6.23
CA ARG A 196 18.51 19.44 -6.63
C ARG A 196 18.30 20.32 -5.41
N MET A 197 19.08 21.40 -5.31
CA MET A 197 19.10 22.29 -4.13
C MET A 197 17.76 23.00 -3.87
N ASP A 198 17.01 23.28 -4.94
CA ASP A 198 15.69 23.89 -4.92
C ASP A 198 14.61 22.91 -4.42
N GLU A 199 14.65 21.65 -4.91
CA GLU A 199 13.66 20.62 -4.57
C GLU A 199 14.05 19.79 -3.33
N LYS A 200 15.29 19.95 -2.84
CA LYS A 200 15.89 19.27 -1.68
C LYS A 200 15.80 17.74 -1.74
N HIS A 201 15.87 17.17 -2.94
CA HIS A 201 15.91 15.73 -3.13
C HIS A 201 16.91 15.35 -4.22
N PHE A 202 17.24 14.05 -4.29
CA PHE A 202 18.08 13.53 -5.37
C PHE A 202 17.23 13.28 -6.60
N ASP A 203 17.75 13.68 -7.75
CA ASP A 203 17.27 13.23 -9.05
C ASP A 203 18.27 12.23 -9.63
N VAL A 204 17.77 11.31 -10.44
CA VAL A 204 18.57 10.21 -10.98
C VAL A 204 19.02 10.57 -12.39
N ASP A 205 20.29 10.94 -12.55
CA ASP A 205 20.85 11.48 -13.80
C ASP A 205 21.11 10.39 -14.87
N GLY A 206 20.38 10.43 -15.99
CA GLY A 206 20.71 9.66 -17.19
C GLY A 206 19.61 8.73 -17.71
N THR A 207 19.73 8.33 -18.98
CA THR A 207 18.72 7.51 -19.70
C THR A 207 18.54 6.10 -19.13
N TYR A 208 19.54 5.56 -18.43
CA TYR A 208 19.46 4.26 -17.78
C TYR A 208 18.54 4.28 -16.55
N ASN A 209 18.44 5.42 -15.87
CA ASN A 209 17.63 5.58 -14.66
C ASN A 209 16.14 5.75 -14.98
N ALA A 210 15.82 6.21 -16.19
CA ALA A 210 14.43 6.25 -16.67
C ALA A 210 13.79 4.85 -16.65
N ARG A 211 14.55 3.78 -16.87
CA ARG A 211 14.04 2.40 -16.75
C ARG A 211 13.67 2.06 -15.32
N TYR A 212 14.51 2.45 -14.35
CA TYR A 212 14.24 2.24 -12.93
C TYR A 212 12.92 2.92 -12.52
N GLU A 213 12.76 4.19 -12.87
CA GLU A 213 11.54 4.96 -12.59
C GLU A 213 10.28 4.38 -13.26
N ILE A 214 10.42 3.83 -14.46
CA ILE A 214 9.31 3.16 -15.16
C ILE A 214 8.92 1.86 -14.43
N VAL A 215 9.89 1.04 -14.02
CA VAL A 215 9.64 -0.21 -13.29
C VAL A 215 8.97 0.09 -11.96
N LYS A 216 9.52 1.02 -11.18
CA LYS A 216 8.99 1.43 -9.88
C LYS A 216 7.50 1.80 -9.94
N LYS A 217 7.06 2.49 -10.99
CA LYS A 217 5.66 2.92 -11.18
C LYS A 217 4.70 1.82 -11.65
N ARG A 218 5.21 0.66 -12.06
CA ARG A 218 4.42 -0.39 -12.75
C ARG A 218 4.48 -1.74 -12.05
N VAL A 219 5.57 -2.02 -11.35
CA VAL A 219 5.85 -3.33 -10.76
C VAL A 219 4.84 -3.70 -9.67
N ASP A 220 4.31 -2.72 -8.95
CA ASP A 220 3.28 -2.90 -7.89
C ASP A 220 2.00 -3.57 -8.41
N LYS A 221 1.64 -3.30 -9.67
CA LYS A 221 0.43 -3.79 -10.35
C LYS A 221 0.70 -4.93 -11.31
N ALA A 222 1.95 -5.37 -11.42
CA ALA A 222 2.33 -6.43 -12.34
C ALA A 222 1.68 -7.77 -11.96
N TYR A 223 1.25 -8.51 -12.97
CA TYR A 223 0.79 -9.89 -12.80
C TYR A 223 1.94 -10.90 -12.92
N ILE A 224 1.77 -12.05 -12.28
CA ILE A 224 2.60 -13.23 -12.54
C ILE A 224 2.29 -13.70 -13.97
N LYS A 225 3.34 -13.88 -14.76
CA LYS A 225 3.26 -14.20 -16.19
C LYS A 225 2.36 -15.40 -16.44
N GLY A 226 1.38 -15.22 -17.33
CA GLY A 226 0.40 -16.26 -17.69
C GLY A 226 -0.74 -16.43 -16.67
N THR A 227 -0.87 -15.54 -15.69
CA THR A 227 -1.95 -15.58 -14.69
C THR A 227 -2.57 -14.19 -14.49
N THR A 228 -3.67 -14.13 -13.73
CA THR A 228 -4.29 -12.88 -13.27
C THR A 228 -3.95 -12.56 -11.82
N LYS A 229 -2.97 -13.27 -11.23
CA LYS A 229 -2.54 -13.03 -9.84
C LYS A 229 -1.48 -11.93 -9.84
N ARG A 230 -1.65 -10.94 -8.96
CA ARG A 230 -0.64 -9.89 -8.76
C ARG A 230 0.64 -10.49 -8.18
N ILE A 231 1.76 -9.81 -8.41
CA ILE A 231 3.06 -10.22 -7.89
C ILE A 231 3.10 -10.16 -6.36
N THR A 232 2.51 -9.10 -5.79
CA THR A 232 2.38 -8.88 -4.35
C THR A 232 1.14 -9.60 -3.80
N GLU A 233 1.27 -10.15 -2.60
CA GLU A 233 0.19 -10.85 -1.89
C GLU A 233 0.32 -10.57 -0.39
N LYS A 234 -0.81 -10.51 0.30
CA LYS A 234 -0.87 -10.33 1.75
C LYS A 234 -0.05 -11.40 2.46
N GLY A 235 0.75 -10.99 3.44
CA GLY A 235 1.54 -11.90 4.28
C GLY A 235 2.70 -12.58 3.58
N LYS A 236 3.02 -12.16 2.35
CA LYS A 236 4.25 -12.51 1.64
C LYS A 236 5.07 -11.27 1.34
N ILE A 237 6.39 -11.41 1.44
CA ILE A 237 7.32 -10.41 0.90
C ILE A 237 7.67 -10.82 -0.54
N SER A 238 7.49 -9.88 -1.47
CA SER A 238 7.85 -10.06 -2.88
C SER A 238 9.15 -9.33 -3.20
N ILE A 239 10.23 -10.06 -3.46
CA ILE A 239 11.54 -9.51 -3.80
C ILE A 239 11.70 -9.58 -5.32
N VAL A 240 11.52 -8.46 -6.01
CA VAL A 240 11.57 -8.36 -7.47
C VAL A 240 13.00 -8.02 -7.92
N TYR A 241 13.52 -8.76 -8.89
CA TYR A 241 14.87 -8.58 -9.42
C TYR A 241 14.92 -8.83 -10.93
N SER A 242 16.02 -8.42 -11.55
CA SER A 242 16.25 -8.58 -13.00
C SER A 242 17.43 -9.52 -13.32
N GLN A 243 18.39 -9.68 -12.41
CA GLN A 243 19.61 -10.44 -12.67
C GLN A 243 19.68 -11.71 -11.81
N LYS A 244 20.24 -12.78 -12.39
CA LYS A 244 20.37 -14.07 -11.69
C LYS A 244 21.26 -13.99 -10.44
N GLN A 245 22.24 -13.09 -10.43
CA GLN A 245 23.11 -12.89 -9.27
C GLN A 245 22.33 -12.33 -8.06
N ASP A 246 21.36 -11.45 -8.30
CA ASP A 246 20.51 -10.88 -7.25
C ASP A 246 19.60 -11.97 -6.66
N GLU A 247 19.10 -12.90 -7.49
CA GLU A 247 18.35 -14.07 -7.03
C GLU A 247 19.17 -14.91 -6.04
N VAL A 248 20.42 -15.22 -6.39
CA VAL A 248 21.30 -16.03 -5.53
C VAL A 248 21.62 -15.31 -4.22
N GLU A 249 21.84 -13.99 -4.27
CA GLU A 249 22.09 -13.18 -3.09
C GLU A 249 20.89 -13.15 -2.15
N TYR A 250 19.69 -12.81 -2.65
CA TYR A 250 18.51 -12.70 -1.82
C TYR A 250 18.00 -14.05 -1.31
N LEU A 251 18.18 -15.15 -2.07
CA LEU A 251 17.90 -16.49 -1.54
C LEU A 251 18.79 -16.84 -0.33
N ARG A 252 20.03 -16.35 -0.26
CA ARG A 252 20.87 -16.53 0.94
C ARG A 252 20.30 -15.78 2.14
N TYR A 253 19.81 -14.56 1.93
CA TYR A 253 19.14 -13.79 2.99
C TYR A 253 17.85 -14.47 3.46
N VAL A 254 17.03 -14.95 2.52
CA VAL A 254 15.80 -15.70 2.82
C VAL A 254 16.10 -16.96 3.63
N ASN A 255 17.07 -17.77 3.20
CA ASN A 255 17.43 -19.00 3.91
C ASN A 255 17.93 -18.75 5.34
N PHE A 256 18.66 -17.66 5.57
CA PHE A 256 19.10 -17.26 6.90
C PHE A 256 17.94 -16.76 7.77
N LEU A 257 17.03 -15.97 7.22
CA LEU A 257 15.86 -15.51 7.98
C LEU A 257 14.88 -16.67 8.26
N GLN A 258 14.86 -17.68 7.40
CA GLN A 258 14.16 -18.94 7.63
C GLN A 258 14.77 -19.75 8.80
N SER A 259 16.10 -19.84 8.90
CA SER A 259 16.74 -20.53 10.04
C SER A 259 16.49 -19.81 11.37
N LYS A 260 16.19 -18.51 11.33
CA LYS A 260 15.73 -17.70 12.46
C LYS A 260 14.22 -17.72 12.70
N ASN A 261 13.44 -18.41 11.87
CA ASN A 261 11.97 -18.45 11.92
C ASN A 261 11.26 -17.11 11.67
N TYR A 262 11.86 -16.18 10.92
CA TYR A 262 11.20 -14.94 10.47
C TYR A 262 10.40 -15.14 9.19
N LEU A 263 10.81 -16.10 8.37
CA LEU A 263 10.19 -16.45 7.09
C LEU A 263 9.83 -17.93 7.05
N ASP A 264 8.74 -18.27 6.37
CA ASP A 264 8.31 -19.66 6.18
C ASP A 264 9.11 -20.32 5.06
N GLN A 265 9.01 -21.65 4.93
CA GLN A 265 9.73 -22.48 3.96
C GLN A 265 9.13 -22.44 2.55
N ASP A 266 8.05 -21.69 2.33
CA ASP A 266 7.25 -21.66 1.10
C ASP A 266 7.80 -20.70 0.01
N VAL A 267 9.08 -20.84 -0.31
CA VAL A 267 9.75 -20.01 -1.31
C VAL A 267 9.25 -20.31 -2.72
N GLU A 268 8.72 -19.29 -3.39
CA GLU A 268 8.28 -19.34 -4.78
C GLU A 268 9.15 -18.41 -5.64
N ILE A 269 9.60 -18.91 -6.80
CA ILE A 269 10.25 -18.07 -7.82
C ILE A 269 9.30 -17.96 -9.02
N VAL A 270 8.89 -16.74 -9.32
CA VAL A 270 7.91 -16.44 -10.38
C VAL A 270 8.49 -15.45 -11.39
N GLU A 271 7.98 -15.50 -12.61
CA GLU A 271 8.27 -14.51 -13.66
C GLU A 271 7.13 -13.49 -13.73
N LEU A 272 7.47 -12.21 -13.87
CA LEU A 272 6.49 -11.14 -14.04
C LEU A 272 6.08 -11.03 -15.51
N GLU A 273 4.89 -10.49 -15.77
CA GLU A 273 4.54 -10.05 -17.10
C GLU A 273 5.49 -8.97 -17.63
N ASP A 274 5.58 -8.86 -18.95
CA ASP A 274 6.42 -7.86 -19.59
C ASP A 274 5.84 -6.46 -19.35
N LEU A 275 6.63 -5.62 -18.69
CA LEU A 275 6.29 -4.22 -18.45
C LEU A 275 6.72 -3.36 -19.65
N GLN A 276 6.16 -2.16 -19.75
CA GLN A 276 6.53 -1.24 -20.82
C GLN A 276 8.04 -0.95 -20.78
N ALA A 277 8.76 -1.35 -21.83
CA ALA A 277 10.21 -1.23 -21.98
C ALA A 277 11.09 -2.04 -21.01
N VAL A 278 10.52 -2.94 -20.20
CA VAL A 278 11.27 -3.83 -19.29
C VAL A 278 10.70 -5.24 -19.33
N THR A 279 11.55 -6.22 -19.61
CA THR A 279 11.18 -7.63 -19.77
C THR A 279 12.09 -8.52 -18.92
N GLY A 280 11.62 -9.72 -18.60
CA GLY A 280 12.41 -10.73 -17.89
C GLY A 280 12.60 -10.48 -16.39
N LEU A 281 11.74 -9.66 -15.77
CA LEU A 281 11.70 -9.52 -14.32
C LEU A 281 11.21 -10.81 -13.67
N LYS A 282 11.79 -11.13 -12.51
CA LYS A 282 11.39 -12.25 -11.67
C LYS A 282 11.19 -11.78 -10.24
N ALA A 283 10.48 -12.57 -9.44
CA ALA A 283 10.41 -12.35 -8.01
C ALA A 283 10.61 -13.62 -7.21
N ILE A 284 11.21 -13.46 -6.03
CA ILE A 284 11.11 -14.43 -4.93
C ILE A 284 9.91 -14.00 -4.08
N ARG A 285 9.02 -14.93 -3.77
CA ARG A 285 7.89 -14.70 -2.85
C ARG A 285 8.03 -15.69 -1.70
N VAL A 286 7.88 -15.21 -0.47
CA VAL A 286 8.03 -16.02 0.74
C VAL A 286 7.10 -15.48 1.82
N SER A 287 6.45 -16.37 2.57
CA SER A 287 5.54 -15.97 3.64
C SER A 287 6.29 -15.48 4.87
N VAL A 288 5.73 -14.46 5.52
CA VAL A 288 6.24 -13.92 6.78
C VAL A 288 5.67 -14.71 7.94
N LEU A 289 6.54 -15.11 8.88
CA LEU A 289 6.11 -15.73 10.13
C LEU A 289 5.82 -14.63 11.16
N TYR A 290 4.58 -14.62 11.66
CA TYR A 290 4.12 -13.58 12.55
C TYR A 290 4.41 -13.89 14.02
N HIS A 291 5.19 -13.02 14.67
CA HIS A 291 5.51 -13.13 16.09
C HIS A 291 4.59 -12.23 16.93
N LYS A 292 4.10 -12.75 18.06
CA LYS A 292 3.19 -12.02 18.96
C LYS A 292 3.91 -11.16 20.01
N ASP A 293 5.20 -11.40 20.25
CA ASP A 293 5.99 -10.74 21.28
C ASP A 293 7.18 -10.00 20.65
N ASP A 294 7.40 -8.73 21.02
CA ASP A 294 8.52 -7.89 20.56
C ASP A 294 9.91 -8.41 20.96
N LYS A 295 9.97 -9.37 21.88
CA LYS A 295 11.23 -9.85 22.46
C LYS A 295 12.05 -10.77 21.56
N ASP A 296 11.48 -11.23 20.46
CA ASP A 296 12.12 -12.19 19.55
C ASP A 296 12.71 -11.53 18.29
N GLN A 297 12.65 -10.20 18.18
CA GLN A 297 13.16 -9.46 17.01
C GLN A 297 14.61 -9.01 17.22
N GLU A 298 15.56 -9.95 17.19
CA GLU A 298 16.98 -9.61 17.09
C GLU A 298 17.29 -9.10 15.68
N VAL A 299 18.03 -7.98 15.58
CA VAL A 299 18.54 -7.46 14.30
C VAL A 299 19.87 -8.15 14.01
N PHE A 300 19.93 -8.91 12.91
CA PHE A 300 21.10 -9.65 12.49
C PHE A 300 21.95 -8.86 11.49
N THR A 301 23.27 -8.97 11.63
CA THR A 301 24.23 -8.36 10.71
C THR A 301 24.63 -9.32 9.59
N TYR A 302 25.25 -8.78 8.53
CA TYR A 302 25.85 -9.60 7.48
C TYR A 302 26.94 -10.52 8.00
N GLU A 303 27.66 -10.12 9.05
CA GLU A 303 28.66 -10.98 9.68
C GLU A 303 28.01 -12.20 10.33
N ASP A 304 26.84 -12.02 10.97
CA ASP A 304 26.09 -13.11 11.58
C ASP A 304 25.54 -14.08 10.53
N LEU A 305 25.05 -13.54 9.41
CA LEU A 305 24.73 -14.32 8.21
C LEU A 305 25.93 -15.18 7.76
N MET A 306 27.12 -14.57 7.66
CA MET A 306 28.31 -15.29 7.22
C MET A 306 28.76 -16.34 8.24
N LYS A 307 28.58 -16.12 9.54
CA LYS A 307 28.86 -17.14 10.56
C LYS A 307 27.92 -18.33 10.42
N GLU A 308 26.64 -18.09 10.24
CA GLU A 308 25.62 -19.14 10.17
C GLU A 308 25.70 -19.98 8.91
N LEU A 309 26.01 -19.36 7.76
CA LEU A 309 26.21 -20.10 6.50
C LEU A 309 27.48 -20.97 6.50
N ASN A 310 28.42 -20.70 7.40
CA ASN A 310 29.68 -21.45 7.54
C ASN A 310 29.67 -22.45 8.71
N ALA A 311 28.59 -22.49 9.50
CA ALA A 311 28.42 -23.38 10.64
C ALA A 311 27.86 -24.75 10.21
#